data_AF-A0A0W1SWN1-F1
#
_entry.id   AF-A0A0W1SWN1-F1
#
_cell.length_a   1.000
_cell.length_b   1.000
_cell.length_c   1.000
_cell.angle_alpha   90.00
_cell.angle_beta   90.00
_cell.angle_gamma   90.00
#
_symmetry.space_group_name_H-M   'P 1'
#
loop_
_entity.id
_entity.type
_entity.pdbx_description
1 polymer ?
#
loop_
_entity_poly.entity_id
_entity_poly.type
_entity_poly.pdbx_seq_one_letter_code
_entity_poly.pdbx_strand_id
1 'polypeptide(L)'
;MNDTLGGRNILLLVGASVVVISGILGVFIGENGGQVTEAVTLFGVLSLPTSPLAFSLYGMVVSALVLAVLFGLVEYVSRLEEA
;
A
#
# COMPACT_ATOMS: atom_id res chain seq x y z
N MET A 1 21.25 21.27 -11.74
CA MET A 1 20.29 20.15 -11.64
C MET A 1 20.24 19.77 -10.18
N ASN A 2 19.06 19.71 -9.58
CA ASN A 2 18.92 19.70 -8.12
C ASN A 2 19.41 18.39 -7.48
N ASP A 3 20.58 18.44 -6.84
CA ASP A 3 21.13 17.36 -5.99
C ASP A 3 20.41 17.24 -4.62
N THR A 4 19.15 17.68 -4.52
CA THR A 4 18.37 17.78 -3.27
C THR A 4 17.36 16.64 -3.07
N LEU A 5 17.28 15.65 -3.96
CA LEU A 5 16.53 14.43 -3.66
C LEU A 5 17.38 13.48 -2.81
N GLY A 6 17.52 13.81 -1.52
CA GLY A 6 18.10 12.88 -0.54
C GLY A 6 17.33 11.55 -0.50
N GLY A 7 17.96 10.47 -0.02
CA GLY A 7 17.39 9.11 -0.02
C GLY A 7 15.96 9.02 0.56
N ARG A 8 15.65 9.85 1.57
CA ARG A 8 14.30 9.99 2.13
C ARG A 8 13.26 10.41 1.08
N ASN A 9 13.57 11.38 0.23
CA ASN A 9 12.63 11.86 -0.79
C ASN A 9 12.39 10.80 -1.86
N ILE A 10 13.41 10.01 -2.21
CA ILE A 10 13.27 8.88 -3.15
C ILE A 10 12.36 7.80 -2.53
N LEU A 11 12.59 7.42 -1.27
CA LEU A 11 11.76 6.44 -0.57
C LEU A 11 10.30 6.90 -0.46
N LEU A 12 10.06 8.18 -0.15
CA LEU A 12 8.71 8.75 -0.12
C LEU A 12 8.05 8.74 -1.49
N LEU A 13 8.79 9.11 -2.55
CA LEU A 13 8.27 9.11 -3.92
C LEU A 13 7.87 7.69 -4.36
N VAL A 14 8.75 6.71 -4.12
CA VAL A 14 8.48 5.29 -4.43
C VAL A 14 7.34 4.76 -3.57
N GLY A 15 7.31 5.07 -2.28
CA GLY A 15 6.23 4.62 -1.41
C GLY A 15 4.87 5.20 -1.84
N ALA A 16 4.82 6.49 -2.13
CA ALA A 16 3.61 7.15 -2.62
C ALA A 16 3.15 6.59 -3.97
N SER A 17 4.07 6.31 -4.90
CA SER A 17 3.71 5.74 -6.21
C SER A 17 3.12 4.34 -6.07
N VAL A 18 3.69 3.49 -5.21
CA VAL A 18 3.15 2.15 -4.92
C VAL A 18 1.75 2.24 -4.33
N VAL A 19 1.51 3.14 -3.37
CA VAL A 19 0.18 3.34 -2.78
C VAL A 19 -0.83 3.79 -3.85
N VAL A 20 -0.47 4.77 -4.68
CA VAL A 20 -1.35 5.24 -5.77
C VAL A 20 -1.66 4.12 -6.77
N ILE A 21 -0.65 3.36 -7.20
CA ILE A 21 -0.84 2.23 -8.13
C ILE A 21 -1.75 1.18 -7.51
N SER A 22 -1.58 0.87 -6.22
CA SER A 22 -2.43 -0.08 -5.51
C SER A 22 -3.88 0.40 -5.44
N GLY A 23 -4.10 1.70 -5.23
CA GLY A 23 -5.42 2.31 -5.29
C GLY A 23 -6.07 2.17 -6.68
N ILE A 24 -5.31 2.43 -7.74
CA ILE A 24 -5.76 2.28 -9.13
C ILE A 24 -6.15 0.81 -9.39
N LEU A 25 -5.30 -0.14 -9.02
CA LEU A 25 -5.58 -1.56 -9.18
C LEU A 25 -6.83 -1.98 -8.39
N GLY A 26 -7.01 -1.47 -7.17
CA GLY A 26 -8.19 -1.77 -6.36
C GLY A 26 -9.50 -1.29 -6.99
N VAL A 27 -9.51 -0.18 -7.73
CA VAL A 27 -10.69 0.24 -8.50
C VAL A 27 -11.07 -0.84 -9.52
N PHE A 28 -10.10 -1.24 -10.36
CA PHE A 28 -10.33 -2.27 -11.37
C PHE A 28 -10.72 -3.62 -10.76
N ILE A 29 -10.07 -4.04 -9.68
CA ILE A 29 -10.37 -5.30 -9.01
C ILE A 29 -11.78 -5.27 -8.42
N GLY A 30 -12.20 -4.16 -7.80
CA GLY A 30 -13.57 -4.02 -7.29
C GLY A 30 -14.60 -4.06 -8.41
N GLU A 31 -14.41 -3.30 -9.49
CA GLU A 31 -15.35 -3.32 -10.63
C GLU A 31 -15.53 -4.72 -11.23
N ASN A 32 -14.43 -5.44 -11.44
CA ASN A 32 -14.48 -6.80 -12.00
C ASN A 32 -14.99 -7.82 -10.98
N GLY A 33 -14.57 -7.71 -9.72
CA GLY A 33 -14.98 -8.60 -8.63
C GLY A 33 -16.46 -8.49 -8.28
N GLY A 34 -17.02 -7.28 -8.33
CA GLY A 34 -18.43 -7.00 -8.09
C GLY A 34 -19.38 -7.66 -9.09
N GLN A 35 -18.90 -8.06 -10.27
CA GLN A 35 -19.67 -8.83 -11.23
C GLN A 35 -19.80 -10.32 -10.85
N VAL A 36 -18.94 -10.81 -9.96
CA VAL A 36 -18.88 -12.22 -9.57
C VAL A 36 -19.47 -12.45 -8.18
N THR A 37 -19.17 -11.58 -7.22
CA THR A 37 -19.65 -11.67 -5.83
C THR A 37 -19.77 -10.28 -5.21
N GLU A 38 -20.72 -10.07 -4.30
CA GLU A 38 -20.91 -8.80 -3.58
C GLU A 38 -19.83 -8.56 -2.50
N ALA A 39 -19.21 -9.63 -2.00
CA ALA A 39 -18.17 -9.55 -0.98
C ALA A 39 -17.16 -10.70 -1.09
N VAL A 40 -15.94 -10.43 -0.63
CA VAL A 40 -14.84 -11.40 -0.50
C VAL A 40 -14.45 -11.52 0.96
N THR A 41 -14.34 -12.75 1.47
CA THR A 41 -13.84 -12.99 2.83
C THR A 41 -12.32 -13.13 2.80
N LEU A 42 -11.64 -12.20 3.46
CA LEU A 42 -10.20 -12.18 3.65
C LEU A 42 -9.85 -12.95 4.93
N PHE A 43 -8.92 -13.91 4.81
CA PHE A 43 -8.37 -14.68 5.93
C PHE A 43 -9.42 -15.38 6.82
N GLY A 44 -10.63 -15.60 6.30
CA GLY A 44 -11.76 -16.19 7.04
C GLY A 44 -12.39 -15.30 8.12
N VAL A 45 -11.94 -14.04 8.26
CA VAL A 45 -12.33 -13.17 9.40
C VAL A 45 -12.84 -11.80 8.98
N LEU A 46 -12.45 -11.30 7.80
CA LEU A 46 -12.79 -9.96 7.35
C LEU A 46 -13.55 -10.03 6.04
N SER A 47 -14.82 -9.64 6.04
CA SER A 47 -15.61 -9.53 4.80
C SER A 47 -15.41 -8.14 4.18
N LEU A 48 -14.84 -8.10 2.99
CA LEU A 48 -14.61 -6.87 2.23
C LEU A 48 -15.63 -6.79 1.08
N PRO A 49 -16.44 -5.71 0.99
CA PRO A 49 -17.34 -5.53 -0.14
C PRO A 49 -16.53 -5.33 -1.43
N THR A 50 -16.97 -5.93 -2.53
CA THR A 50 -16.33 -5.84 -3.86
C THR A 50 -16.56 -4.51 -4.56
N SER A 51 -16.86 -3.44 -3.82
CA SER A 51 -17.00 -2.12 -4.44
C SER A 51 -15.64 -1.57 -4.87
N PRO A 52 -15.57 -0.79 -5.97
CA PRO A 52 -14.32 -0.21 -6.45
C PRO A 52 -13.60 0.64 -5.40
N LEU A 53 -14.38 1.42 -4.65
CA LEU A 53 -13.85 2.27 -3.59
C LEU A 53 -13.27 1.47 -2.42
N ALA A 54 -13.97 0.41 -1.97
CA ALA A 54 -13.51 -0.40 -0.86
C ALA A 54 -12.22 -1.15 -1.20
N PHE A 55 -12.13 -1.74 -2.40
CA PHE A 55 -10.91 -2.42 -2.85
C PHE A 55 -9.76 -1.46 -3.10
N SER A 56 -10.03 -0.25 -3.63
CA SER A 56 -9.02 0.81 -3.76
C SER A 56 -8.44 1.23 -2.41
N LEU A 57 -9.30 1.53 -1.43
CA LEU A 57 -8.88 1.87 -0.06
C LEU A 57 -8.11 0.73 0.59
N TYR A 58 -8.59 -0.51 0.44
CA TYR A 58 -7.90 -1.69 0.95
C TYR A 58 -6.48 -1.80 0.38
N GLY A 59 -6.33 -1.72 -0.95
CA GLY A 59 -5.02 -1.76 -1.60
C GLY A 59 -4.09 -0.67 -1.10
N MET A 60 -4.57 0.58 -1.04
CA MET A 60 -3.79 1.72 -0.55
C MET A 60 -3.33 1.53 0.90
N VAL A 61 -4.25 1.17 1.81
CA VAL A 61 -3.95 1.00 3.24
C VAL A 61 -2.97 -0.14 3.46
N VAL A 62 -3.21 -1.30 2.86
CA VAL A 62 -2.31 -2.45 3.00
C VAL A 62 -0.92 -2.12 2.46
N SER A 63 -0.82 -1.46 1.31
CA SER A 63 0.46 -1.06 0.73
C SER A 63 1.21 -0.08 1.62
N ALA A 64 0.51 0.93 2.15
CA ALA A 64 1.09 1.90 3.07
C ALA A 64 1.58 1.24 4.36
N LEU A 65 0.81 0.30 4.92
CA LEU A 65 1.20 -0.45 6.12
C LEU A 65 2.43 -1.32 5.87
N VAL A 66 2.46 -2.07 4.77
CA VAL A 66 3.61 -2.91 4.41
C VAL A 66 4.87 -2.06 4.23
N LEU A 67 4.77 -0.95 3.48
CA LEU A 67 5.90 -0.05 3.27
C LEU A 67 6.36 0.62 4.57
N ALA A 68 5.44 1.06 5.42
CA ALA A 68 5.76 1.64 6.72
C ALA A 68 6.50 0.63 7.61
N VAL A 69 6.09 -0.64 7.60
CA VAL A 69 6.78 -1.71 8.31
C VAL A 69 8.18 -1.93 7.73
N LEU A 70 8.32 -2.09 6.41
CA LEU A 70 9.61 -2.33 5.78
C LEU A 70 10.59 -1.17 6.01
N PHE A 71 10.16 0.07 5.78
CA PHE A 71 11.00 1.25 5.99
C PHE A 71 11.29 1.47 7.48
N GLY A 72 10.32 1.22 8.36
CA GLY A 72 10.50 1.28 9.80
C GLY A 72 11.52 0.25 10.31
N LEU A 73 11.51 -0.97 9.75
CA LEU A 73 12.50 -2.01 10.08
C LEU A 73 13.90 -1.64 9.60
N VAL A 74 14.04 -1.11 8.39
CA VAL A 74 15.32 -0.62 7.88
C VAL A 74 15.87 0.48 8.78
N GLU A 75 15.05 1.48 9.10
CA GLU A 75 15.42 2.58 9.99
C GLU A 75 15.80 2.08 11.40
N TYR A 76 15.07 1.10 11.93
CA TYR A 76 15.35 0.50 13.23
C TYR A 76 16.72 -0.19 13.25
N VAL A 77 17.03 -1.00 12.23
CA VAL A 77 18.33 -1.69 12.15
C VAL A 77 19.47 -0.70 11.98
N SER A 78 19.33 0.33 11.13
CA SER A 78 20.35 1.36 10.95
C SER A 78 20.70 2.06 12.26
N ARG A 79 19.71 2.35 13.11
CA ARG A 79 19.94 2.96 14.43
C ARG A 79 20.65 2.04 15.42
N LEU A 80 20.49 0.73 15.29
CA LEU A 80 21.22 -0.24 16.12
C LEU A 80 22.68 -0.36 15.69
N GLU A 81 22.99 -0.20 14.40
CA GLU A 81 24.37 -0.20 13.89
C GLU A 81 25.13 1.09 14.25
N GLU A 82 24.42 2.22 14.40
CA GLU A 82 24.99 3.51 14.80
C GLU A 82 25.24 3.64 16.32
N ALA A 83 24.70 2.74 17.15
CA ALA A 83 24.76 2.77 18.62
C ALA A 83 25.94 1.98 19.19
#